data_AF-A0A833PWI1-F1
#
_entry.id   AF-A0A833PWI1-F1
#
_cell.length_a   1.000
_cell.length_b   1.000
_cell.length_c   1.000
_cell.angle_alpha   90.00
_cell.angle_beta   90.00
_cell.angle_gamma   90.00
#
_symmetry.space_group_name_H-M   'P 1'
#
loop_
_entity.id
_entity.type
_entity.pdbx_description
1 polymer ?
#
loop_
_entity_poly.entity_id
_entity_poly.type
_entity_poly.pdbx_seq_one_letter_code
_entity_poly.pdbx_strand_id
1 'polypeptide(L)'
;MVVALVASSVVHAATTDDETSGSASRPVALVYRGPAACDGCPETIAQRLRESDHPFRVIYVGPAEKLKITPAVLAGAALYVQPGGGQDIPGAAASIGKHSIKAVRQYVSNGGRYLGICMGAYLAGDPGFGLVAGEFDSEVDRPGSTLHGIADTVTPVVWRGKKRWIYFQDGAMLPAAPGAVVLATYPNRDIAAATYRYGKGRVGLVGPHPEADESWYRQNGLKNPDGIRADMAGDLINATMKP
;
A
#
# COMPACT_ATOMS: atom_id res chain seq x y z
N MET A 1 -27.54 -70.89 6.00
CA MET A 1 -28.06 -69.55 6.38
C MET A 1 -27.42 -69.26 7.74
N VAL A 2 -26.52 -68.29 7.95
CA VAL A 2 -26.39 -66.92 7.42
C VAL A 2 -24.90 -66.56 7.33
N VAL A 3 -24.54 -65.76 6.32
CA VAL A 3 -23.19 -65.24 6.03
C VAL A 3 -22.89 -64.06 6.94
N ALA A 4 -21.70 -64.02 7.55
CA ALA A 4 -21.19 -62.85 8.28
C ALA A 4 -20.43 -61.93 7.32
N LEU A 5 -20.92 -60.69 7.13
CA LEU A 5 -20.23 -59.63 6.40
C LEU A 5 -19.22 -58.92 7.33
N VAL A 6 -18.00 -58.74 6.83
CA VAL A 6 -16.99 -57.84 7.37
C VAL A 6 -17.14 -56.50 6.65
N ALA A 7 -17.37 -55.41 7.37
CA ALA A 7 -17.37 -54.05 6.83
C ALA A 7 -16.02 -53.38 7.14
N SER A 8 -15.24 -53.10 6.09
CA SER A 8 -14.03 -52.27 6.15
C SER A 8 -14.41 -50.79 6.21
N SER A 9 -13.94 -50.09 7.24
CA SER A 9 -13.98 -48.62 7.29
C SER A 9 -12.72 -48.06 6.64
N VAL A 10 -12.87 -47.42 5.48
CA VAL A 10 -11.83 -46.57 4.88
C VAL A 10 -12.26 -45.12 5.09
N VAL A 11 -11.58 -44.43 6.00
CA VAL A 11 -11.70 -42.97 6.15
C VAL A 11 -10.67 -42.35 5.21
N HIS A 12 -11.14 -41.67 4.17
CA HIS A 12 -10.30 -40.86 3.30
C HIS A 12 -9.89 -39.58 4.05
N ALA A 13 -8.59 -39.41 4.28
CA ALA A 13 -7.99 -38.13 4.63
C ALA A 13 -7.69 -37.39 3.32
N ALA A 14 -8.42 -36.33 3.03
CA ALA A 14 -8.16 -35.45 1.89
C ALA A 14 -8.55 -34.02 2.25
N THR A 15 -7.71 -33.33 3.02
CA THR A 15 -7.90 -31.89 3.31
C THR A 15 -6.59 -31.08 3.40
N THR A 16 -5.41 -31.63 3.08
CA THR A 16 -4.12 -30.91 3.29
C THR A 16 -3.45 -30.38 2.01
N ASP A 17 -3.81 -30.89 0.84
CA ASP A 17 -3.08 -30.59 -0.41
C ASP A 17 -3.63 -29.35 -1.16
N ASP A 18 -4.85 -28.93 -0.87
CA ASP A 18 -5.52 -27.85 -1.61
C ASP A 18 -5.14 -26.44 -1.09
N GLU A 19 -4.92 -26.29 0.22
CA GLU A 19 -4.48 -25.01 0.81
C GLU A 19 -3.03 -24.65 0.45
N THR A 20 -2.15 -25.66 0.33
CA THR A 20 -0.74 -25.46 -0.02
C THR A 20 -0.56 -25.12 -1.50
N SER A 21 -1.34 -25.74 -2.39
CA SER A 21 -1.38 -25.43 -3.82
C SER A 21 -1.98 -24.05 -4.11
N GLY A 22 -3.08 -23.69 -3.44
CA GLY A 22 -3.72 -22.36 -3.55
C GLY A 22 -2.87 -21.21 -3.00
N SER A 23 -1.99 -21.48 -2.03
CA SER A 23 -1.02 -20.49 -1.53
C SER A 23 0.10 -20.21 -2.55
N ALA A 24 0.57 -21.22 -3.31
CA ALA A 24 1.67 -21.04 -4.25
C ALA A 24 1.34 -20.12 -5.45
N SER A 25 0.07 -20.06 -5.86
CA SER A 25 -0.41 -19.30 -7.03
C SER A 25 -0.73 -17.83 -6.74
N ARG A 26 -0.80 -17.41 -5.47
CA ARG A 26 -1.14 -16.05 -5.07
C ARG A 26 -0.03 -15.04 -5.42
N PRO A 27 -0.35 -13.84 -5.92
CA PRO A 27 0.66 -12.83 -6.22
C PRO A 27 1.41 -12.42 -4.95
N VAL A 28 2.72 -12.19 -5.07
CA VAL A 28 3.55 -11.76 -3.94
C VAL A 28 3.59 -10.24 -3.85
N ALA A 29 3.30 -9.70 -2.66
CA ALA A 29 3.56 -8.30 -2.32
C ALA A 29 4.72 -8.21 -1.33
N LEU A 30 5.74 -7.44 -1.67
CA LEU A 30 6.83 -7.09 -0.77
C LEU A 30 6.47 -5.82 -0.02
N VAL A 31 6.29 -5.90 1.29
CA VAL A 31 5.97 -4.74 2.14
C VAL A 31 7.21 -4.35 2.92
N TYR A 32 7.62 -3.08 2.81
CA TYR A 32 8.76 -2.59 3.59
C TYR A 32 8.43 -2.56 5.08
N ARG A 33 9.34 -3.08 5.91
CA ARG A 33 9.36 -2.89 7.37
C ARG A 33 10.75 -2.47 7.83
N GLY A 34 10.86 -1.31 8.45
CA GLY A 34 12.12 -0.75 8.91
C GLY A 34 11.99 0.73 9.28
N PRO A 35 13.11 1.46 9.43
CA PRO A 35 13.12 2.86 9.89
C PRO A 35 12.33 3.85 9.01
N ALA A 36 12.08 3.49 7.76
CA ALA A 36 11.21 4.23 6.84
C ALA A 36 9.77 3.67 6.85
N ALA A 37 9.23 3.36 8.03
CA ALA A 37 7.84 3.00 8.24
C ALA A 37 7.41 3.38 9.66
N CYS A 38 6.14 3.71 9.87
CA CYS A 38 5.58 3.89 11.21
C CYS A 38 5.27 2.53 11.85
N ASP A 39 5.19 2.48 13.17
CA ASP A 39 4.74 1.28 13.89
C ASP A 39 3.30 0.90 13.49
N GLY A 40 3.09 -0.35 13.09
CA GLY A 40 1.77 -0.84 12.66
C GLY A 40 1.39 -0.48 11.22
N CYS A 41 2.04 0.50 10.58
CA CYS A 41 1.80 0.85 9.17
C CYS A 41 2.00 -0.36 8.22
N PRO A 42 3.14 -1.11 8.28
CA PRO A 42 3.35 -2.30 7.43
C PRO A 42 2.29 -3.39 7.63
N GLU A 43 1.88 -3.64 8.87
CA GLU A 43 0.91 -4.66 9.24
C GLU A 43 -0.49 -4.31 8.73
N THR A 44 -0.87 -3.04 8.86
CA THR A 44 -2.18 -2.54 8.44
C THR A 44 -2.33 -2.64 6.93
N ILE A 45 -1.35 -2.18 6.13
CA ILE A 45 -1.41 -2.37 4.68
C ILE A 45 -1.30 -3.84 4.28
N ALA A 46 -0.54 -4.66 5.01
CA ALA A 46 -0.46 -6.09 4.77
C ALA A 46 -1.81 -6.78 4.96
N GLN A 47 -2.61 -6.37 5.94
CA GLN A 47 -3.98 -6.87 6.10
C GLN A 47 -4.84 -6.51 4.87
N ARG A 48 -4.82 -5.25 4.42
CA ARG A 48 -5.59 -4.83 3.23
C ARG A 48 -5.18 -5.56 1.96
N LEU A 49 -3.88 -5.83 1.78
CA LEU A 49 -3.39 -6.62 0.65
C LEU A 49 -3.91 -8.08 0.70
N ARG A 50 -4.00 -8.69 1.88
CA ARG A 50 -4.55 -10.06 2.02
C ARG A 50 -6.05 -10.12 1.76
N GLU A 51 -6.77 -9.05 2.12
CA GLU A 51 -8.22 -8.91 1.97
C GLU A 51 -8.66 -8.36 0.61
N SER A 52 -7.74 -7.88 -0.22
CA SER A 52 -8.07 -7.29 -1.52
C SER A 52 -8.51 -8.33 -2.56
N ASP A 53 -9.08 -7.85 -3.67
CA ASP A 53 -9.45 -8.68 -4.83
C ASP A 53 -8.24 -9.42 -5.44
N HIS A 54 -7.03 -8.97 -5.10
CA HIS A 54 -5.78 -9.69 -5.30
C HIS A 54 -5.35 -10.28 -3.96
N PRO A 55 -5.66 -11.56 -3.66
CA PRO A 55 -5.37 -12.12 -2.35
C PRO A 55 -3.85 -12.32 -2.21
N PHE A 56 -3.10 -11.29 -1.82
CA PHE A 56 -1.64 -11.32 -1.87
C PHE A 56 -1.03 -12.26 -0.82
N ARG A 57 0.11 -12.84 -1.18
CA ARG A 57 1.09 -13.32 -0.22
C ARG A 57 2.01 -12.17 0.16
N VAL A 58 1.84 -11.67 1.38
CA VAL A 58 2.66 -10.58 1.90
C VAL A 58 3.95 -11.13 2.48
N ILE A 59 5.07 -10.58 2.04
CA ILE A 59 6.41 -10.84 2.54
C ILE A 59 7.01 -9.51 3.00
N TYR A 60 7.48 -9.45 4.24
CA TYR A 60 8.16 -8.26 4.74
C TYR A 60 9.62 -8.22 4.29
N VAL A 61 10.07 -7.04 3.86
CA VAL A 61 11.46 -6.78 3.46
C VAL A 61 11.99 -5.56 4.19
N GLY A 62 13.27 -5.56 4.54
CA GLY A 62 13.87 -4.44 5.27
C GLY A 62 15.15 -4.78 6.01
N PRO A 63 15.77 -3.79 6.67
CA PRO A 63 17.08 -3.95 7.30
C PRO A 63 17.10 -4.96 8.45
N ALA A 64 15.99 -5.15 9.17
CA ALA A 64 15.86 -6.18 10.21
C ALA A 64 15.17 -7.47 9.73
N GLU A 65 14.62 -7.47 8.51
CA GLU A 65 13.91 -8.64 7.97
C GLU A 65 14.86 -9.68 7.39
N LYS A 66 14.40 -10.93 7.29
CA LYS A 66 15.16 -12.02 6.65
C LYS A 66 15.52 -11.70 5.20
N LEU A 67 14.60 -11.03 4.49
CA LEU A 67 14.79 -10.63 3.10
C LEU A 67 15.08 -9.14 3.02
N LYS A 68 16.10 -8.79 2.23
CA LYS A 68 16.45 -7.40 1.92
C LYS A 68 15.87 -7.00 0.58
N ILE A 69 15.77 -5.70 0.34
CA ILE A 69 15.38 -5.17 -0.97
C ILE A 69 16.55 -5.36 -1.94
N THR A 70 16.47 -6.41 -2.77
CA THR A 70 17.47 -6.70 -3.80
C THR A 70 16.76 -6.98 -5.13
N PRO A 71 17.45 -6.83 -6.28
CA PRO A 71 16.86 -7.17 -7.58
C PRO A 71 16.31 -8.59 -7.65
N ALA A 72 16.97 -9.58 -7.04
CA ALA A 72 16.53 -10.97 -7.02
C ALA A 72 15.22 -11.16 -6.23
N VAL A 73 15.09 -10.50 -5.08
CA VAL A 73 13.85 -10.54 -4.28
C VAL A 73 12.70 -9.84 -5.01
N LEU A 74 12.98 -8.71 -5.66
CA LEU A 74 11.99 -7.94 -6.43
C LEU A 74 11.49 -8.66 -7.69
N ALA A 75 12.34 -9.46 -8.35
CA ALA A 75 12.00 -10.13 -9.60
C ALA A 75 10.79 -11.09 -9.50
N GLY A 76 10.55 -11.67 -8.32
CA GLY A 76 9.40 -12.54 -8.05
C GLY A 76 8.15 -11.81 -7.54
N ALA A 77 8.21 -10.49 -7.36
CA ALA A 77 7.14 -9.72 -6.73
C ALA A 77 6.17 -9.15 -7.76
N ALA A 78 4.87 -9.27 -7.47
CA ALA A 78 3.83 -8.60 -8.23
C ALA A 78 3.70 -7.11 -7.84
N LEU A 79 4.08 -6.78 -6.59
CA LEU A 79 3.97 -5.44 -6.02
C LEU A 79 5.07 -5.20 -4.98
N TYR A 80 5.68 -4.01 -5.00
CA TYR A 80 6.44 -3.45 -3.88
C TYR A 80 5.60 -2.37 -3.19
N VAL A 81 5.59 -2.36 -1.86
CA VAL A 81 4.79 -1.44 -1.05
C VAL A 81 5.69 -0.69 -0.07
N GLN A 82 5.68 0.64 -0.17
CA GLN A 82 6.24 1.54 0.82
C GLN A 82 5.10 2.08 1.69
N PRO A 83 5.02 1.69 2.97
CA PRO A 83 3.97 2.15 3.88
C PRO A 83 4.21 3.60 4.32
N GLY A 84 3.27 4.14 5.11
CA GLY A 84 3.44 5.40 5.82
C GLY A 84 4.56 5.36 6.87
N GLY A 85 4.97 6.54 7.33
CA GLY A 85 6.08 6.72 8.27
C GLY A 85 6.19 8.16 8.74
N GLY A 86 7.38 8.56 9.19
CA GLY A 86 7.62 9.90 9.73
C GLY A 86 7.75 10.99 8.66
N GLN A 87 8.08 12.20 9.11
CA GLN A 87 8.17 13.40 8.27
C GLN A 87 9.56 13.65 7.65
N ASP A 88 10.58 12.92 8.10
CA ASP A 88 11.94 13.04 7.56
C ASP A 88 12.11 12.21 6.28
N ILE A 89 11.63 12.73 5.14
CA ILE A 89 11.73 12.05 3.84
C ILE A 89 13.19 11.77 3.44
N PRO A 90 14.15 12.73 3.56
CA PRO A 90 15.56 12.46 3.29
C PRO A 90 16.17 11.38 4.19
N GLY A 91 15.88 11.41 5.50
CA GLY A 91 16.33 10.38 6.44
C GLY A 91 15.73 9.00 6.15
N ALA A 92 14.44 8.96 5.81
CA ALA A 92 13.77 7.74 5.37
C ALA A 92 14.43 7.16 4.11
N ALA A 93 14.67 7.97 3.08
CA ALA A 93 15.37 7.57 1.86
C ALA A 93 16.80 7.07 2.15
N ALA A 94 17.53 7.77 3.02
CA ALA A 94 18.86 7.36 3.46
C ALA A 94 18.85 6.01 4.17
N SER A 95 17.84 5.76 5.03
CA SER A 95 17.69 4.49 5.76
C SER A 95 17.36 3.29 4.85
N ILE A 96 16.61 3.53 3.76
CA ILE A 96 16.33 2.52 2.73
C ILE A 96 17.62 2.20 1.95
N GLY A 97 18.42 3.23 1.70
CA GLY A 97 19.73 3.14 1.08
C GLY A 97 19.68 3.16 -0.46
N LYS A 98 20.71 3.78 -1.06
CA LYS A 98 20.80 4.02 -2.52
C LYS A 98 20.67 2.76 -3.37
N HIS A 99 21.15 1.61 -2.88
CA HIS A 99 21.10 0.34 -3.60
C HIS A 99 19.67 -0.20 -3.68
N SER A 100 18.95 -0.20 -2.57
CA SER A 100 17.54 -0.60 -2.50
C SER A 100 16.66 0.33 -3.33
N ILE A 101 16.87 1.64 -3.23
CA ILE A 101 16.18 2.66 -4.04
C ILE A 101 16.36 2.38 -5.53
N LYS A 102 17.62 2.18 -5.98
CA LYS A 102 17.92 1.86 -7.38
C LYS A 102 17.27 0.54 -7.81
N ALA A 103 17.25 -0.47 -6.95
CA ALA A 103 16.64 -1.77 -7.24
C ALA A 103 15.13 -1.66 -7.44
N VAL A 104 14.41 -0.95 -6.56
CA VAL A 104 12.97 -0.72 -6.71
C VAL A 104 12.68 0.11 -7.97
N ARG A 105 13.45 1.17 -8.21
CA ARG A 105 13.32 1.98 -9.43
C ARG A 105 13.46 1.14 -10.71
N GLN A 106 14.47 0.26 -10.76
CA GLN A 106 14.68 -0.64 -11.89
C GLN A 106 13.59 -1.71 -12.02
N TYR A 107 13.09 -2.22 -10.90
CA TYR A 107 11.98 -3.16 -10.87
C TYR A 107 10.72 -2.53 -11.49
N VAL A 108 10.37 -1.32 -11.07
CA VAL A 108 9.20 -0.62 -11.62
C VAL A 108 9.42 -0.28 -13.10
N SER A 109 10.58 0.25 -13.49
CA SER A 109 10.83 0.57 -14.91
C SER A 109 10.68 -0.63 -15.84
N ASN A 110 10.93 -1.84 -15.34
CA ASN A 110 10.82 -3.11 -16.07
C ASN A 110 9.41 -3.73 -16.07
N GLY A 111 8.40 -3.08 -15.48
CA GLY A 111 7.02 -3.59 -15.43
C GLY A 111 6.54 -3.97 -14.03
N GLY A 112 7.39 -3.81 -13.02
CA GLY A 112 7.00 -3.92 -11.63
C GLY A 112 6.03 -2.82 -11.20
N ARG A 113 5.44 -2.99 -10.01
CA ARG A 113 4.44 -2.07 -9.47
C ARG A 113 4.86 -1.53 -8.11
N TYR A 114 4.59 -0.26 -7.88
CA TYR A 114 4.85 0.43 -6.62
C TYR A 114 3.55 0.92 -6.01
N LEU A 115 3.35 0.69 -4.72
CA LEU A 115 2.29 1.30 -3.92
C LEU A 115 2.92 2.12 -2.79
N GLY A 116 2.65 3.42 -2.75
CA GLY A 116 3.16 4.34 -1.74
C GLY A 116 2.03 5.01 -0.96
N ILE A 117 2.11 4.99 0.37
CA ILE A 117 1.11 5.58 1.25
C ILE A 117 1.77 6.60 2.17
N CYS A 118 1.19 7.81 2.31
CA CYS A 118 1.70 8.88 3.15
C CYS A 118 3.20 9.14 2.88
N MET A 119 4.12 8.87 3.81
CA MET A 119 5.57 8.91 3.58
C MET A 119 6.01 8.11 2.34
N GLY A 120 5.42 6.94 2.11
CA GLY A 120 5.65 6.15 0.91
C GLY A 120 5.20 6.84 -0.38
N ALA A 121 4.23 7.76 -0.32
CA ALA A 121 3.87 8.59 -1.46
C ALA A 121 4.93 9.67 -1.73
N TYR A 122 5.40 10.38 -0.71
CA TYR A 122 6.52 11.33 -0.83
C TYR A 122 7.78 10.64 -1.38
N LEU A 123 8.12 9.46 -0.86
CA LEU A 123 9.28 8.69 -1.31
C LEU A 123 9.17 8.23 -2.77
N ALA A 124 8.00 8.31 -3.42
CA ALA A 124 7.92 8.07 -4.85
C ALA A 124 8.59 9.17 -5.68
N GLY A 125 8.78 10.37 -5.13
CA GLY A 125 9.53 11.47 -5.72
C GLY A 125 11.02 11.46 -5.36
N ASP A 126 11.67 12.61 -5.51
CA ASP A 126 13.02 12.89 -5.00
C ASP A 126 12.94 13.34 -3.53
N PRO A 127 13.85 12.93 -2.63
CA PRO A 127 15.08 12.14 -2.82
C PRO A 127 14.91 10.62 -2.76
N GLY A 128 13.67 10.12 -2.83
CA GLY A 128 13.36 8.69 -2.71
C GLY A 128 13.60 7.90 -4.00
N PHE A 129 12.57 7.18 -4.45
CA PHE A 129 12.61 6.28 -5.61
C PHE A 129 12.61 7.03 -6.95
N GLY A 130 12.15 8.29 -6.98
CA GLY A 130 12.07 9.15 -8.17
C GLY A 130 11.21 8.58 -9.31
N LEU A 131 10.19 7.80 -8.96
CA LEU A 131 9.25 7.15 -9.88
C LEU A 131 8.27 8.13 -10.52
N VAL A 132 8.04 9.27 -9.89
CA VAL A 132 7.15 10.32 -10.38
C VAL A 132 7.88 11.66 -10.29
N ALA A 133 7.85 12.43 -11.37
CA ALA A 133 8.38 13.78 -11.40
C ALA A 133 7.30 14.78 -10.99
N GLY A 134 7.72 15.89 -10.39
CA GLY A 134 6.83 16.96 -9.94
C GLY A 134 6.98 17.23 -8.45
N GLU A 135 6.19 18.17 -7.97
CA GLU A 135 6.17 18.59 -6.58
C GLU A 135 5.38 17.57 -5.74
N PHE A 136 6.03 17.10 -4.68
CA PHE A 136 5.39 16.42 -3.56
C PHE A 136 5.50 17.36 -2.38
N ASP A 137 4.37 17.69 -1.77
CA ASP A 137 4.30 18.64 -0.66
C ASP A 137 3.23 18.20 0.34
N SER A 138 3.30 18.72 1.56
CA SER A 138 2.24 18.49 2.54
C SER A 138 0.95 19.15 2.10
N GLU A 139 -0.18 18.46 2.29
CA GLU A 139 -1.52 19.06 2.11
C GLU A 139 -1.83 20.13 3.17
N VAL A 140 -1.09 20.14 4.28
CA VAL A 140 -1.28 21.09 5.37
C VAL A 140 -0.96 22.51 4.91
N ASP A 141 -1.86 23.46 5.21
CA ASP A 141 -1.76 24.89 4.92
C ASP A 141 -1.59 25.27 3.44
N ARG A 142 -1.80 24.32 2.52
CA ARG A 142 -1.89 24.62 1.09
C ARG A 142 -3.05 25.56 0.79
N PRO A 143 -2.99 26.34 -0.30
CA PRO A 143 -4.08 27.24 -0.69
C PRO A 143 -5.44 26.52 -0.75
N GLY A 144 -6.38 26.95 0.11
CA GLY A 144 -7.73 26.40 0.19
C GLY A 144 -7.85 25.07 0.96
N SER A 145 -6.75 24.52 1.49
CA SER A 145 -6.77 23.33 2.33
C SER A 145 -7.54 23.59 3.63
N THR A 146 -8.25 22.58 4.10
CA THR A 146 -8.92 22.60 5.41
C THR A 146 -8.05 21.99 6.51
N LEU A 147 -6.81 21.60 6.18
CA LEU A 147 -5.86 20.97 7.09
C LEU A 147 -4.82 22.00 7.50
N HIS A 148 -4.72 22.26 8.80
CA HIS A 148 -3.85 23.29 9.39
C HIS A 148 -2.86 22.71 10.42
N GLY A 149 -2.65 21.41 10.36
CA GLY A 149 -1.73 20.72 11.24
C GLY A 149 -1.52 19.26 10.84
N ILE A 150 -0.45 18.71 11.38
CA ILE A 150 0.03 17.35 11.10
C ILE A 150 -0.56 16.28 12.03
N ALA A 151 -1.41 16.70 12.97
CA ALA A 151 -2.03 15.79 13.93
C ALA A 151 -3.00 14.83 13.24
N ASP A 152 -3.07 13.62 13.79
CA ASP A 152 -4.01 12.59 13.36
C ASP A 152 -5.44 13.15 13.33
N THR A 153 -6.09 13.07 12.17
CA THR A 153 -7.43 13.61 11.98
C THR A 153 -8.22 12.81 10.94
N VAL A 154 -9.47 13.20 10.71
CA VAL A 154 -10.31 12.68 9.64
C VAL A 154 -10.64 13.82 8.70
N THR A 155 -10.29 13.67 7.42
CA THR A 155 -10.49 14.70 6.39
C THR A 155 -11.44 14.20 5.31
N PRO A 156 -12.28 15.07 4.70
CA PRO A 156 -13.06 14.69 3.55
C PRO A 156 -12.18 14.66 2.29
N VAL A 157 -12.42 13.67 1.44
CA VAL A 157 -11.88 13.56 0.08
C VAL A 157 -13.02 13.33 -0.91
N VAL A 158 -12.80 13.66 -2.19
CA VAL A 158 -13.67 13.26 -3.28
C VAL A 158 -13.06 12.06 -3.97
N TRP A 159 -13.42 10.85 -3.53
CA TRP A 159 -12.92 9.59 -4.08
C TRP A 159 -13.85 9.09 -5.18
N ARG A 160 -13.36 8.97 -6.43
CA ARG A 160 -14.14 8.57 -7.61
C ARG A 160 -15.45 9.36 -7.75
N GLY A 161 -15.39 10.66 -7.49
CA GLY A 161 -16.54 11.57 -7.55
C GLY A 161 -17.50 11.50 -6.35
N LYS A 162 -17.22 10.67 -5.34
CA LYS A 162 -18.02 10.57 -4.11
C LYS A 162 -17.28 11.21 -2.95
N LYS A 163 -17.96 12.09 -2.21
CA LYS A 163 -17.42 12.61 -0.94
C LYS A 163 -17.31 11.46 0.06
N ARG A 164 -16.14 11.29 0.64
CA ARG A 164 -15.80 10.25 1.62
C ARG A 164 -14.91 10.81 2.71
N TRP A 165 -14.89 10.18 3.86
CA TRP A 165 -14.02 10.54 4.98
C TRP A 165 -12.90 9.52 5.16
N ILE A 166 -11.68 10.01 5.38
CA ILE A 166 -10.46 9.19 5.45
C ILE A 166 -9.54 9.68 6.57
N TYR A 167 -8.77 8.76 7.15
CA TYR A 167 -7.74 9.10 8.14
C TYR A 167 -6.60 9.87 7.48
N PHE A 168 -6.10 10.90 8.15
CA PHE A 168 -5.04 11.78 7.66
C PHE A 168 -4.01 12.05 8.74
N GLN A 169 -2.73 11.99 8.36
CA GLN A 169 -1.56 12.26 9.19
C GLN A 169 -0.46 12.87 8.30
N ASP A 170 -0.58 14.17 8.01
CA ASP A 170 0.36 14.94 7.16
C ASP A 170 0.57 14.34 5.75
N GLY A 171 -0.51 13.81 5.18
CA GLY A 171 -0.49 13.14 3.88
C GLY A 171 -0.08 14.08 2.75
N ALA A 172 0.63 13.53 1.77
CA ALA A 172 1.09 14.27 0.60
C ALA A 172 -0.06 14.78 -0.27
N MET A 173 0.14 15.98 -0.82
CA MET A 173 -0.37 16.38 -2.13
C MET A 173 0.48 15.72 -3.22
N LEU A 174 -0.17 15.15 -4.24
CA LEU A 174 0.49 14.43 -5.32
C LEU A 174 0.59 15.28 -6.60
N PRO A 175 1.69 15.17 -7.37
CA PRO A 175 1.89 15.99 -8.56
C PRO A 175 0.87 15.66 -9.66
N ALA A 176 0.42 16.68 -10.36
CA ALA A 176 -0.25 16.50 -11.65
C ALA A 176 0.80 16.11 -12.71
N ALA A 177 0.60 14.98 -13.38
CA ALA A 177 1.50 14.51 -14.43
C ALA A 177 0.72 13.97 -15.64
N PRO A 178 1.27 14.11 -16.87
CA PRO A 178 0.66 13.52 -18.06
C PRO A 178 0.42 12.02 -17.90
N GLY A 179 -0.81 11.57 -18.21
CA GLY A 179 -1.20 10.17 -18.09
C GLY A 179 -1.45 9.68 -16.66
N ALA A 180 -1.37 10.56 -15.66
CA ALA A 180 -1.82 10.24 -14.31
C ALA A 180 -3.34 10.01 -14.30
N VAL A 181 -3.78 8.99 -13.56
CA VAL A 181 -5.20 8.70 -13.34
C VAL A 181 -5.53 9.06 -11.91
N VAL A 182 -6.24 10.16 -11.72
CA VAL A 182 -6.69 10.64 -10.40
C VAL A 182 -7.79 9.72 -9.87
N LEU A 183 -7.62 9.26 -8.64
CA LEU A 183 -8.59 8.46 -7.89
C LEU A 183 -9.34 9.34 -6.88
N ALA A 184 -8.64 10.26 -6.24
CA ALA A 184 -9.22 11.16 -5.25
C ALA A 184 -8.54 12.53 -5.19
N THR A 185 -9.31 13.52 -4.76
CA THR A 185 -8.82 14.87 -4.46
C THR A 185 -9.21 15.30 -3.05
N TYR A 186 -8.39 16.16 -2.43
CA TYR A 186 -8.75 16.93 -1.26
C TYR A 186 -9.79 18.02 -1.60
N PRO A 187 -10.39 18.71 -0.61
CA PRO A 187 -11.44 19.71 -0.84
C PRO A 187 -11.00 20.90 -1.71
N ASN A 188 -9.73 21.29 -1.63
CA ASN A 188 -9.11 22.32 -2.46
C ASN A 188 -8.77 21.87 -3.89
N ARG A 189 -9.08 20.61 -4.25
CA ARG A 189 -8.79 19.94 -5.53
C ARG A 189 -7.36 19.45 -5.71
N ASP A 190 -6.53 19.53 -4.68
CA ASP A 190 -5.23 18.88 -4.69
C ASP A 190 -5.39 17.37 -4.78
N ILE A 191 -4.46 16.71 -5.46
CA ILE A 191 -4.56 15.27 -5.75
C ILE A 191 -4.17 14.50 -4.48
N ALA A 192 -5.14 13.78 -3.91
CA ALA A 192 -4.96 12.96 -2.71
C ALA A 192 -4.56 11.52 -3.05
N ALA A 193 -5.03 10.99 -4.18
CA ALA A 193 -4.71 9.64 -4.63
C ALA A 193 -4.70 9.55 -6.15
N ALA A 194 -3.68 8.93 -6.72
CA ALA A 194 -3.54 8.77 -8.16
C ALA A 194 -2.68 7.58 -8.53
N THR A 195 -2.78 7.16 -9.80
CA THR A 195 -1.82 6.23 -10.40
C THR A 195 -1.04 6.90 -11.53
N TYR A 196 0.22 6.52 -11.67
CA TYR A 196 1.18 7.02 -12.65
C TYR A 196 1.85 5.86 -13.40
N ARG A 197 2.59 6.17 -14.46
CA ARG A 197 3.45 5.23 -15.18
C ARG A 197 4.91 5.59 -14.96
N TYR A 198 5.76 4.57 -14.84
CA TYR A 198 7.21 4.73 -14.81
C TYR A 198 7.86 3.60 -15.61
N GLY A 199 8.48 3.91 -16.74
CA GLY A 199 8.90 2.91 -17.71
C GLY A 199 7.71 2.04 -18.14
N LYS A 200 7.84 0.71 -18.00
CA LYS A 200 6.77 -0.25 -18.27
C LYS A 200 5.86 -0.50 -17.06
N GLY A 201 6.22 0.02 -15.89
CA GLY A 201 5.52 -0.24 -14.63
C GLY A 201 4.40 0.74 -14.31
N ARG A 202 3.84 0.55 -13.12
CA ARG A 202 2.78 1.39 -12.57
C ARG A 202 3.10 1.80 -11.13
N VAL A 203 2.70 3.00 -10.77
CA VAL A 203 2.92 3.59 -9.45
C VAL A 203 1.57 4.05 -8.92
N GLY A 204 1.08 3.50 -7.82
CA GLY A 204 -0.10 3.96 -7.11
C GLY A 204 0.31 4.71 -5.86
N LEU A 205 -0.22 5.91 -5.67
CA LEU A 205 0.14 6.79 -4.57
C LEU A 205 -1.11 7.31 -3.88
N VAL A 206 -1.03 7.47 -2.57
CA VAL A 206 -2.06 8.10 -1.76
C VAL A 206 -1.42 8.89 -0.61
N GLY A 207 -1.84 10.13 -0.44
CA GLY A 207 -1.46 10.98 0.69
C GLY A 207 -2.05 10.51 2.02
N PRO A 208 -3.39 10.41 2.16
CA PRO A 208 -4.02 9.94 3.39
C PRO A 208 -3.84 8.42 3.61
N HIS A 209 -4.43 7.88 4.67
CA HIS A 209 -4.32 6.47 5.07
C HIS A 209 -5.62 5.68 4.80
N PRO A 210 -5.89 5.23 3.55
CA PRO A 210 -7.05 4.39 3.27
C PRO A 210 -6.95 2.99 3.89
N GLU A 211 -5.76 2.58 4.34
CA GLU A 211 -5.51 1.32 5.01
C GLU A 211 -5.93 1.32 6.48
N ALA A 212 -5.98 2.50 7.12
CA ALA A 212 -6.22 2.67 8.54
C ALA A 212 -7.41 1.84 9.04
N ASP A 213 -7.16 1.04 10.08
CA ASP A 213 -8.17 0.21 10.71
C ASP A 213 -8.80 0.86 11.95
N GLU A 214 -9.74 0.17 12.59
CA GLU A 214 -10.44 0.67 13.78
C GLU A 214 -9.52 1.04 14.94
N SER A 215 -8.36 0.39 15.05
CA SER A 215 -7.43 0.67 16.14
C SER A 215 -6.84 2.08 16.03
N TRP A 216 -6.55 2.57 14.82
CA TRP A 216 -5.98 3.90 14.59
C TRP A 216 -6.94 5.01 15.02
N TYR A 217 -8.21 4.87 14.64
CA TYR A 217 -9.27 5.82 15.03
C TYR A 217 -9.49 5.80 16.55
N ARG A 218 -9.55 4.61 17.15
CA ARG A 218 -9.76 4.46 18.60
C ARG A 218 -8.61 5.04 19.42
N GLN A 219 -7.36 4.79 19.01
CA GLN A 219 -6.16 5.29 19.71
C GLN A 219 -6.11 6.82 19.74
N ASN A 220 -6.62 7.47 18.70
CA ASN A 220 -6.62 8.93 18.56
C ASN A 220 -7.95 9.59 18.93
N GLY A 221 -8.93 8.84 19.44
CA GLY A 221 -10.26 9.38 19.77
C GLY A 221 -11.01 9.94 18.55
N LEU A 222 -10.69 9.47 17.35
CA LEU A 222 -11.27 9.92 16.10
C LEU A 222 -12.47 9.06 15.70
N LYS A 223 -13.40 9.64 14.95
CA LYS A 223 -14.56 8.94 14.38
C LYS A 223 -14.64 9.20 12.89
N ASN A 224 -14.67 8.15 12.08
CA ASN A 224 -14.98 8.26 10.67
C ASN A 224 -16.51 8.38 10.47
N PRO A 225 -17.04 9.49 9.93
CA PRO A 225 -18.48 9.66 9.71
C PRO A 225 -19.11 8.62 8.78
N ASP A 226 -18.34 8.05 7.85
CA ASP A 226 -18.82 7.01 6.91
C ASP A 226 -18.73 5.59 7.52
N GLY A 227 -18.17 5.46 8.72
CA GLY A 227 -17.63 4.20 9.22
C GLY A 227 -16.30 3.84 8.57
N ILE A 228 -15.60 2.88 9.17
CA ILE A 228 -14.27 2.44 8.71
C ILE A 228 -14.45 1.36 7.67
N ARG A 229 -13.95 1.61 6.45
CA ARG A 229 -14.15 0.75 5.28
C ARG A 229 -12.84 0.58 4.52
N ALA A 230 -12.57 -0.63 4.04
CA ALA A 230 -11.37 -0.97 3.27
C ALA A 230 -11.49 -0.67 1.76
N ASP A 231 -12.64 -0.15 1.30
CA ASP A 231 -12.96 -0.03 -0.12
C ASP A 231 -12.04 0.94 -0.88
N MET A 232 -11.60 2.03 -0.24
CA MET A 232 -10.64 2.97 -0.84
C MET A 232 -9.25 2.36 -0.99
N ALA A 233 -8.79 1.57 -0.02
CA ALA A 233 -7.53 0.82 -0.13
C ALA A 233 -7.63 -0.22 -1.26
N GLY A 234 -8.75 -0.95 -1.33
CA GLY A 234 -9.04 -1.89 -2.41
C GLY A 234 -9.02 -1.24 -3.80
N ASP A 235 -9.70 -0.11 -4.00
CA ASP A 235 -9.69 0.60 -5.30
C ASP A 235 -8.29 1.07 -5.68
N LEU A 236 -7.50 1.59 -4.73
CA LEU A 236 -6.11 1.99 -4.99
C LEU A 236 -5.23 0.78 -5.38
N ILE A 237 -5.33 -0.33 -4.64
CA ILE A 237 -4.60 -1.57 -4.94
C ILE A 237 -4.98 -2.06 -6.34
N ASN A 238 -6.28 -2.17 -6.65
CA ASN A 238 -6.77 -2.60 -7.95
C ASN A 238 -6.31 -1.67 -9.08
N ALA A 239 -6.38 -0.35 -8.89
CA ALA A 239 -5.90 0.62 -9.85
C ALA A 239 -4.39 0.47 -10.13
N THR A 240 -3.61 0.16 -9.09
CA THR A 240 -2.16 -0.10 -9.17
C THR A 240 -1.83 -1.44 -9.82
N MET A 241 -2.72 -2.42 -9.71
CA MET A 241 -2.53 -3.75 -10.30
C MET A 241 -2.97 -3.86 -11.75
N LYS A 242 -3.69 -2.86 -12.28
CA LYS A 242 -4.07 -2.81 -13.71
C LYS A 242 -2.84 -3.03 -14.62
N PRO A 243 -2.99 -3.80 -15.71
CA PRO A 243 -1.95 -3.94 -16.73
C PRO A 243 -1.38 -2.58 -17.19
#